data_AF-A0A8X8YSE3-F1
#
_entry.id   AF-A0A8X8YSE3-F1
#
_cell.length_a   1.000
_cell.length_b   1.000
_cell.length_c   1.000
_cell.angle_alpha   90.00
_cell.angle_beta   90.00
_cell.angle_gamma   90.00
#
_symmetry.space_group_name_H-M   'P 1'
#
loop_
_entity.id
_entity.type
_entity.pdbx_description
1 polymer ?
#
loop_
_entity_poly.entity_id
_entity_poly.type
_entity_poly.pdbx_seq_one_letter_code
_entity_poly.pdbx_strand_id
1 'polypeptide(L)'
;MEMMLMQMDKLPDFASAFDDDDSDTTTTHNNSSYAFENFDARSPAAYQDPAASMAAMREMIFRIAAMQPVHIDPEAVKRPKRKNVRISTDPQSVAARHRRERISERIRILQRLVPGGTKMDTASMLDEAIHYVKFLKSQVQSLERVAAARPEVGFPVPM
;
A
#
# COMPACT_ATOMS: atom_id res chain seq x y z
N MET A 1 -41.20 -51.26 -3.56
CA MET A 1 -39.94 -51.29 -4.33
C MET A 1 -39.65 -49.86 -4.74
N GLU A 2 -39.29 -48.90 -3.89
CA GLU A 2 -38.33 -48.90 -2.77
C GLU A 2 -37.02 -49.61 -3.07
N MET A 3 -35.94 -48.84 -2.90
CA MET A 3 -34.50 -49.18 -2.92
C MET A 3 -33.78 -49.17 -4.28
N MET A 4 -33.14 -48.05 -4.60
CA MET A 4 -31.66 -47.99 -4.52
C MET A 4 -31.19 -46.53 -4.54
N LEU A 5 -31.18 -45.98 -3.33
CA LEU A 5 -30.33 -44.87 -2.94
C LEU A 5 -28.88 -45.36 -3.07
N MET A 6 -28.21 -45.11 -4.21
CA MET A 6 -26.76 -45.28 -4.30
C MET A 6 -26.09 -43.94 -4.01
N GLN A 7 -25.32 -44.02 -2.94
CA GLN A 7 -24.64 -42.96 -2.22
C GLN A 7 -23.74 -42.14 -3.16
N MET A 8 -23.85 -40.82 -2.99
CA MET A 8 -22.84 -39.87 -3.43
C MET A 8 -21.57 -40.16 -2.63
N ASP A 9 -20.62 -40.84 -3.26
CA ASP A 9 -19.25 -40.89 -2.74
C ASP A 9 -18.66 -39.48 -2.82
N LYS A 10 -18.73 -38.83 -1.66
CA LYS A 10 -18.03 -37.62 -1.26
C LYS A 10 -16.59 -37.67 -1.79
N LEU A 11 -16.30 -36.84 -2.78
CA LEU A 11 -14.93 -36.44 -3.08
C LEU A 11 -14.32 -35.84 -1.79
N PRO A 12 -13.05 -36.15 -1.45
CA PRO A 12 -12.40 -35.51 -0.32
C PRO A 12 -12.34 -33.99 -0.56
N ASP A 13 -12.90 -33.27 0.41
CA ASP A 13 -12.90 -31.82 0.47
C ASP A 13 -11.45 -31.35 0.69
N PHE A 14 -10.85 -30.67 -0.29
CA PHE A 14 -9.46 -30.20 -0.19
C PHE A 14 -9.30 -29.01 0.78
N ALA A 15 -10.42 -28.51 1.32
CA ALA A 15 -10.48 -27.30 2.14
C ALA A 15 -9.96 -27.44 3.58
N SER A 16 -9.34 -28.55 3.99
CA SER A 16 -8.88 -28.76 5.37
C SER A 16 -7.36 -28.95 5.53
N ALA A 17 -6.54 -28.46 4.60
CA ALA A 17 -5.06 -28.57 4.68
C ALA A 17 -4.34 -27.26 5.06
N PHE A 18 -5.08 -26.24 5.51
CA PHE A 18 -4.51 -25.02 6.07
C PHE A 18 -5.33 -24.65 7.31
N ASP A 19 -5.11 -25.39 8.39
CA ASP A 19 -5.40 -24.90 9.74
C ASP A 19 -4.07 -24.81 10.48
N ASP A 20 -3.81 -23.61 10.97
CA ASP A 20 -2.66 -23.16 11.73
C ASP A 20 -2.37 -24.06 12.95
N ASP A 21 -1.17 -24.66 12.98
CA ASP A 21 -0.59 -25.26 14.19
C ASP A 21 0.59 -24.41 14.65
N ASP A 22 0.28 -23.34 15.39
CA ASP A 22 1.23 -22.63 16.26
C ASP A 22 0.61 -22.60 17.66
N SER A 23 0.53 -23.78 18.30
CA SER A 23 0.21 -23.87 19.72
C SER A 23 1.48 -24.11 20.54
N ASP A 24 2.13 -23.03 20.97
CA ASP A 24 3.10 -23.11 22.06
C ASP A 24 2.38 -22.80 23.37
N THR A 25 1.89 -23.86 24.03
CA THR A 25 1.31 -23.76 25.37
C THR A 25 2.42 -23.74 26.41
N THR A 26 2.65 -22.62 27.11
CA THR A 26 3.20 -22.69 28.47
C THR A 26 2.50 -21.72 29.44
N THR A 27 1.75 -22.38 30.31
CA THR A 27 1.16 -21.96 31.58
C THR A 27 2.07 -21.08 32.46
N THR A 28 1.51 -19.96 32.92
CA THR A 28 1.91 -19.12 34.06
C THR A 28 2.52 -19.92 35.21
N HIS A 29 3.64 -19.49 35.81
CA HIS A 29 3.85 -19.43 37.27
C HIS A 29 4.99 -18.47 37.66
N ASN A 30 4.86 -17.99 38.89
CA ASN A 30 5.47 -16.83 39.51
C ASN A 30 6.98 -16.92 39.77
N ASN A 31 7.60 -15.74 39.79
CA ASN A 31 8.88 -15.31 40.33
C ASN A 31 9.57 -16.24 41.37
N SER A 32 10.79 -16.72 41.07
CA SER A 32 11.82 -17.03 42.07
C SER A 32 13.21 -17.16 41.44
N SER A 33 14.04 -16.12 41.65
CA SER A 33 15.48 -16.16 41.95
C SER A 33 16.38 -17.12 41.15
N TYR A 34 17.02 -16.58 40.10
CA TYR A 34 18.38 -16.99 39.73
C TYR A 34 19.19 -15.71 39.54
N ALA A 35 20.08 -15.45 40.51
CA ALA A 35 21.14 -14.48 40.35
C ALA A 35 22.04 -14.95 39.19
N PHE A 36 22.08 -14.16 38.12
CA PHE A 36 23.10 -14.31 37.08
C PHE A 36 23.91 -13.02 37.04
N GLU A 37 25.22 -13.19 37.18
CA GLU A 37 26.19 -12.16 37.53
C GLU A 37 26.33 -11.08 36.45
N ASN A 38 26.64 -9.87 36.92
CA ASN A 38 27.01 -8.72 36.10
C ASN A 38 28.22 -9.04 35.21
N PHE A 39 28.06 -8.93 33.89
CA PHE A 39 29.17 -8.67 32.99
C PHE A 39 28.84 -7.57 31.97
N ASP A 40 29.67 -6.53 32.06
CA ASP A 40 29.95 -5.44 31.13
C ASP A 40 28.86 -4.40 30.79
N ALA A 41 29.08 -3.22 31.38
CA ALA A 41 28.61 -1.94 30.90
C ALA A 41 29.23 -1.62 29.52
N ARG A 42 28.67 -2.18 28.44
CA ARG A 42 28.86 -1.64 27.09
C ARG A 42 27.62 -0.81 26.72
N SER A 43 27.83 0.51 26.68
CA SER A 43 26.93 1.56 26.20
C SER A 43 25.87 1.06 25.19
N PRO A 44 24.57 1.41 25.34
CA PRO A 44 23.60 1.11 24.31
C PRO A 44 23.93 2.02 23.13
N ALA A 45 24.61 1.47 22.12
CA ALA A 45 24.60 2.06 20.80
C ALA A 45 23.12 2.18 20.43
N ALA A 46 22.61 3.41 20.43
CA ALA A 46 21.25 3.71 20.03
C ALA A 46 21.07 3.13 18.63
N TYR A 47 20.41 1.97 18.55
CA TYR A 47 19.94 1.40 17.29
C TYR A 47 18.92 2.40 16.77
N GLN A 48 19.38 3.28 15.88
CA GLN A 48 18.50 4.09 15.06
C GLN A 48 17.63 3.10 14.30
N ASP A 49 16.35 3.03 14.66
CA ASP A 49 15.41 2.13 14.01
C ASP A 49 15.38 2.49 12.51
N PRO A 50 15.88 1.60 11.63
CA PRO A 50 15.91 1.87 10.20
C PRO A 50 14.51 2.09 9.63
N ALA A 51 13.47 1.52 10.24
CA ALA A 51 12.09 1.76 9.82
C ALA A 51 11.65 3.21 10.10
N ALA A 52 12.01 3.76 11.25
CA ALA A 52 11.73 5.15 11.59
C ALA A 52 12.49 6.14 10.67
N SER A 53 13.75 5.82 10.35
CA SER A 53 14.55 6.61 9.40
C SER A 53 13.92 6.63 8.01
N MET A 54 13.48 5.48 7.50
CA MET A 54 12.77 5.39 6.21
C MET A 54 11.42 6.11 6.23
N ALA A 55 10.68 6.06 7.35
CA ALA A 55 9.42 6.78 7.49
C ALA A 55 9.63 8.31 7.43
N ALA A 56 10.65 8.84 8.12
CA ALA A 56 10.98 10.25 8.08
C ALA A 56 11.39 10.72 6.67
N MET A 57 12.19 9.91 5.97
CA MET A 57 12.59 10.20 4.59
C MET A 57 11.38 10.17 3.64
N ARG A 58 10.50 9.17 3.76
CA ARG A 58 9.25 9.08 3.00
C ARG A 58 8.39 10.31 3.20
N GLU A 59 8.21 10.73 4.45
CA GLU A 59 7.41 11.90 4.78
C GLU A 59 7.99 13.18 4.15
N MET A 60 9.31 13.35 4.18
CA MET A 60 9.97 14.47 3.51
C MET A 60 9.68 14.48 2.00
N ILE A 61 9.82 13.35 1.32
CA ILE A 61 9.54 13.22 -0.12
C ILE A 61 8.08 13.54 -0.42
N PHE A 62 7.15 13.04 0.40
CA PHE A 62 5.71 13.27 0.21
C PHE A 62 5.34 14.75 0.38
N ARG A 63 5.91 15.44 1.37
CA ARG A 63 5.71 16.88 1.55
C ARG A 63 6.19 17.67 0.35
N ILE A 64 7.36 17.34 -0.19
CA ILE A 64 7.90 18.00 -1.39
C ILE A 64 6.97 17.76 -2.59
N ALA A 65 6.55 16.51 -2.80
CA ALA A 65 5.67 16.14 -3.90
C ALA A 65 4.30 16.84 -3.84
N ALA A 66 3.71 16.97 -2.65
CA ALA A 66 2.42 17.62 -2.44
C ALA A 66 2.43 19.12 -2.76
N MET A 67 3.59 19.77 -2.73
CA MET A 67 3.75 21.19 -3.07
C MET A 67 4.05 21.43 -4.56
N GLN A 68 4.30 20.38 -5.34
CA GLN A 68 4.56 20.52 -6.78
C GLN A 68 3.23 20.59 -7.55
N PRO A 69 3.14 21.46 -8.58
CA PRO A 69 1.95 21.53 -9.42
C PRO A 69 1.78 20.20 -10.17
N VAL A 70 0.63 19.56 -9.98
CA VAL A 70 0.32 18.30 -10.66
C VAL A 70 -0.54 18.58 -11.88
N HIS A 71 0.02 18.47 -13.08
CA HIS A 71 -0.73 18.52 -14.34
C HIS A 71 -1.09 17.10 -14.76
N ILE A 72 -2.36 16.72 -14.60
CA ILE A 72 -2.86 15.39 -14.90
C ILE A 72 -3.79 15.48 -16.09
N ASP A 73 -3.22 15.45 -17.29
CA ASP A 73 -4.00 15.23 -18.50
C ASP A 73 -4.04 13.71 -18.76
N PRO A 74 -5.14 13.01 -18.42
CA PRO A 74 -5.25 11.56 -18.65
C PRO A 74 -5.07 11.21 -20.14
N GLU A 75 -5.39 12.14 -21.04
CA GLU A 75 -5.25 12.01 -22.49
C GLU A 75 -3.80 12.21 -22.98
N ALA A 76 -2.93 12.84 -22.19
CA ALA A 76 -1.51 13.07 -22.54
C ALA A 76 -0.62 11.84 -22.33
N VAL A 77 -1.15 10.75 -21.77
CA VAL A 77 -0.43 9.49 -21.56
C VAL A 77 -0.25 8.76 -22.90
N LYS A 78 0.75 9.17 -23.69
CA LYS A 78 1.06 8.57 -25.00
C LYS A 78 1.24 7.05 -24.89
N ARG A 79 0.54 6.33 -25.76
CA ARG A 79 0.69 4.88 -25.92
C ARG A 79 2.02 4.57 -26.62
N PRO A 80 2.86 3.67 -26.08
CA PRO A 80 4.03 3.17 -26.79
C PRO A 80 3.56 2.47 -28.07
N LYS A 81 4.00 2.97 -29.23
CA LYS A 81 3.71 2.34 -30.52
C LYS A 81 4.59 1.09 -30.66
N ARG A 82 3.99 -0.10 -30.58
CA ARG A 82 4.70 -1.34 -30.92
C ARG A 82 4.63 -1.53 -32.43
N LYS A 83 5.72 -1.25 -33.14
CA LYS A 83 5.84 -1.51 -34.59
C LYS A 83 6.07 -3.02 -34.78
N ASN A 84 5.28 -3.68 -35.63
CA ASN A 84 5.47 -5.07 -36.11
C ASN A 84 5.01 -6.22 -35.19
N VAL A 85 3.80 -6.18 -34.63
CA VAL A 85 3.16 -7.39 -34.05
C VAL A 85 1.97 -7.77 -34.93
N ARG A 86 1.88 -9.03 -35.38
CA ARG A 86 0.67 -9.54 -36.04
C ARG A 86 -0.45 -9.54 -35.00
N ILE A 87 -1.44 -8.68 -35.18
CA ILE A 87 -2.54 -8.51 -34.24
C ILE A 87 -3.63 -9.52 -34.60
N SER A 88 -4.07 -10.32 -33.63
CA SER A 88 -5.24 -11.19 -33.82
C SER A 88 -6.52 -10.35 -33.94
N THR A 89 -7.38 -10.70 -34.89
CA THR A 89 -8.72 -10.11 -35.10
C THR A 89 -9.81 -10.85 -34.37
N ASP A 90 -9.48 -11.94 -33.67
CA ASP A 90 -10.42 -12.69 -32.85
C ASP A 90 -11.08 -11.78 -31.77
N PRO A 91 -12.42 -11.79 -31.62
CA PRO A 91 -13.12 -10.91 -30.69
C PRO A 91 -12.62 -11.03 -29.24
N GLN A 92 -12.30 -12.24 -28.77
CA GLN A 92 -11.78 -12.46 -27.42
C GLN A 92 -10.38 -11.86 -27.26
N SER A 93 -9.52 -12.02 -28.27
CA SER A 93 -8.18 -11.40 -28.30
C SER A 93 -8.25 -9.86 -28.29
N VAL A 94 -9.17 -9.28 -29.06
CA VAL A 94 -9.40 -7.82 -29.10
C VAL A 94 -9.88 -7.31 -27.74
N ALA A 95 -10.87 -7.98 -27.12
CA ALA A 95 -11.37 -7.61 -25.81
C ALA A 95 -10.26 -7.67 -24.73
N ALA A 96 -9.46 -8.73 -24.72
CA ALA A 96 -8.33 -8.87 -23.81
C ALA A 96 -7.27 -7.77 -24.03
N ARG A 97 -6.99 -7.39 -25.29
CA ARG A 97 -6.08 -6.29 -25.63
C ARG A 97 -6.59 -4.96 -25.08
N HIS A 98 -7.86 -4.61 -25.32
CA HIS A 98 -8.44 -3.39 -24.78
C HIS A 98 -8.41 -3.37 -23.24
N ARG A 99 -8.66 -4.50 -22.56
CA ARG A 99 -8.52 -4.60 -21.10
C ARG A 99 -7.08 -4.29 -20.66
N ARG A 100 -6.07 -4.90 -21.30
CA ARG A 100 -4.65 -4.66 -20.98
C ARG A 100 -4.22 -3.21 -21.25
N GLU A 101 -4.72 -2.60 -22.32
CA GLU A 101 -4.45 -1.21 -22.64
C GLU A 101 -4.99 -0.26 -21.57
N ARG A 102 -6.25 -0.44 -21.13
CA ARG A 102 -6.86 0.35 -20.06
C ARG A 102 -6.12 0.21 -18.73
N ILE A 103 -5.65 -1.00 -18.40
CA ILE A 103 -4.82 -1.23 -17.21
C ILE A 103 -3.49 -0.48 -17.34
N SER A 104 -2.81 -0.62 -18.48
CA SER A 104 -1.50 0.03 -18.71
C SER A 104 -1.57 1.55 -18.65
N GLU A 105 -2.66 2.13 -19.15
CA GLU A 105 -2.94 3.56 -19.07
C GLU A 105 -3.06 4.02 -17.62
N ARG A 106 -3.88 3.33 -16.82
CA ARG A 106 -4.03 3.62 -15.38
C ARG A 106 -2.72 3.50 -14.61
N ILE A 107 -1.91 2.49 -14.91
CA ILE A 107 -0.59 2.31 -14.31
C ILE A 107 0.34 3.50 -14.63
N ARG A 108 0.35 4.00 -15.87
CA ARG A 108 1.18 5.16 -16.24
C ARG A 108 0.71 6.46 -15.61
N ILE A 109 -0.61 6.64 -15.43
CA ILE A 109 -1.15 7.77 -14.68
C ILE A 109 -0.64 7.68 -13.24
N LEU A 110 -0.77 6.51 -12.61
CA LEU A 110 -0.33 6.29 -11.25
C LEU A 110 1.18 6.58 -11.06
N GLN A 111 2.02 6.16 -12.02
CA GLN A 111 3.48 6.45 -12.02
C GLN A 111 3.84 7.94 -11.95
N ARG A 112 2.93 8.82 -12.38
CA ARG A 112 3.12 10.28 -12.34
C ARG A 112 2.56 10.92 -11.06
N LEU A 113 1.61 10.25 -10.41
CA LEU A 113 0.97 10.73 -9.18
C LEU A 113 1.75 10.31 -7.93
N VAL A 114 2.36 9.13 -7.97
CA VAL A 114 3.12 8.59 -6.84
C VAL A 114 4.54 9.15 -6.86
N PRO A 115 5.03 9.73 -5.75
CA PRO A 115 6.41 10.21 -5.65
C PRO A 115 7.40 9.07 -5.93
N GLY A 116 8.23 9.23 -6.97
CA GLY A 116 9.17 8.19 -7.40
C GLY A 116 8.57 7.05 -8.24
N GLY A 117 7.25 7.02 -8.48
CA GLY A 117 6.55 5.89 -9.10
C GLY A 117 7.06 5.46 -10.49
N THR A 118 7.65 6.37 -11.26
CA THR A 118 8.25 6.04 -12.58
C THR A 118 9.46 5.10 -12.48
N LYS A 119 10.15 5.07 -11.34
CA LYS A 119 11.35 4.23 -11.10
C LYS A 119 11.05 2.97 -10.29
N MET A 120 9.79 2.74 -9.94
CA MET A 120 9.38 1.65 -9.05
C MET A 120 8.73 0.52 -9.85
N ASP A 121 8.84 -0.70 -9.33
CA ASP A 121 8.03 -1.81 -9.82
C ASP A 121 6.55 -1.62 -9.43
N THR A 122 5.65 -2.43 -10.00
CA THR A 122 4.22 -2.25 -9.80
C THR A 122 3.77 -2.53 -8.38
N ALA A 123 4.38 -3.51 -7.67
CA ALA A 123 3.98 -3.83 -6.31
C ALA A 123 4.42 -2.71 -5.36
N SER A 124 5.69 -2.32 -5.42
CA SER A 124 6.21 -1.23 -4.58
C SER A 124 5.49 0.09 -4.85
N MET A 125 5.17 0.41 -6.11
CA MET A 125 4.42 1.62 -6.45
C MET A 125 3.00 1.62 -5.84
N LEU A 126 2.34 0.45 -5.80
CA LEU A 126 1.02 0.34 -5.19
C LEU A 126 1.10 0.52 -3.67
N ASP A 127 2.12 -0.04 -3.03
CA ASP A 127 2.36 0.18 -1.60
C ASP A 127 2.62 1.66 -1.29
N GLU A 128 3.52 2.33 -2.02
CA GLU A 128 3.78 3.76 -1.83
C GLU A 128 2.55 4.61 -2.14
N ALA A 129 1.70 4.22 -3.10
CA ALA A 129 0.44 4.92 -3.35
C ALA A 129 -0.48 4.90 -2.13
N ILE A 130 -0.57 3.77 -1.42
CA ILE A 130 -1.36 3.66 -0.19
C ILE A 130 -0.81 4.61 0.89
N HIS A 131 0.51 4.64 1.07
CA HIS A 131 1.16 5.51 2.04
C HIS A 131 0.97 7.00 1.69
N TYR A 132 1.11 7.36 0.41
CA TYR A 132 0.95 8.74 -0.03
C TYR A 132 -0.50 9.22 0.14
N VAL A 133 -1.50 8.37 -0.15
CA VAL A 133 -2.91 8.72 0.11
C VAL A 133 -3.18 8.91 1.61
N LYS A 134 -2.61 8.07 2.48
CA LYS A 134 -2.72 8.24 3.94
C LYS A 134 -2.09 9.56 4.39
N PHE A 135 -0.91 9.89 3.87
CA PHE A 135 -0.23 11.16 4.12
C PHE A 135 -1.08 12.36 3.69
N LEU A 136 -1.61 12.36 2.46
CA LEU A 136 -2.44 13.46 1.95
C LEU A 136 -3.71 13.65 2.79
N LYS A 137 -4.37 12.57 3.21
CA LYS A 137 -5.54 12.65 4.10
C LYS A 137 -5.20 13.28 5.44
N SER A 138 -4.07 12.89 6.04
CA SER A 138 -3.59 13.48 7.30
C SER A 138 -3.26 14.97 7.13
N GLN A 139 -2.65 15.34 6.01
CA GLN A 139 -2.33 16.73 5.68
C GLN A 139 -3.60 17.58 5.50
N VAL A 140 -4.62 17.08 4.83
CA VAL A 140 -5.91 17.79 4.70
C VAL A 140 -6.56 17.97 6.06
N GLN A 141 -6.63 16.92 6.88
CA GLN A 141 -7.21 17.00 8.23
C GLN A 141 -6.47 17.99 9.14
N SER A 142 -5.14 18.05 9.05
CA SER A 142 -4.36 19.01 9.84
C SER A 142 -4.62 20.44 9.38
N LEU A 143 -4.70 20.67 8.07
CA LEU A 143 -5.04 21.98 7.50
C LEU A 143 -6.46 22.43 7.86
N GLU A 144 -7.44 21.52 7.83
CA GLU A 144 -8.82 21.81 8.26
C GLU A 144 -8.88 22.22 9.73
N ARG A 145 -8.15 21.54 10.61
CA ARG A 145 -8.04 21.91 12.03
C ARG A 145 -7.40 23.29 12.21
N VAL A 146 -6.33 23.58 11.45
CA VAL A 146 -5.67 24.90 11.50
C VAL A 146 -6.61 25.99 11.00
N ALA A 147 -7.39 25.73 9.94
CA ALA A 147 -8.39 26.66 9.44
C ALA A 147 -9.51 26.89 10.46
N ALA A 148 -10.02 25.83 11.09
CA ALA A 148 -11.05 25.91 12.14
C ALA A 148 -10.56 26.58 13.43
N ALA A 149 -9.27 26.44 13.74
CA ALA A 149 -8.62 27.08 14.89
C ALA A 149 -8.15 28.51 14.61
N ARG A 150 -8.34 29.02 13.38
CA ARG A 150 -8.05 30.41 13.03
C ARG A 150 -9.30 31.24 13.36
N PRO A 151 -9.37 31.92 14.52
CA PRO A 151 -10.48 32.81 14.80
C PRO A 151 -10.46 33.87 13.70
N GLU A 152 -11.63 34.15 13.12
CA GLU A 152 -11.92 35.25 12.21
C GLU A 152 -11.13 36.51 12.63
N VAL A 153 -9.95 36.73 12.05
CA VAL A 153 -9.25 38.00 12.21
C VAL A 153 -9.98 38.93 11.26
N GLY A 154 -11.04 39.56 11.81
CA GLY A 154 -11.82 40.57 11.13
C GLY A 154 -10.87 41.61 10.53
N PHE A 155 -10.85 41.69 9.20
CA PHE A 155 -10.21 42.79 8.50
C PHE A 155 -11.00 44.06 8.82
N PRO A 156 -10.39 45.10 9.43
CA PRO A 156 -11.08 46.36 9.62
C PRO A 156 -11.37 46.99 8.26
N VAL A 157 -12.65 47.24 7.98
CA VAL A 157 -13.10 48.01 6.82
C VAL A 157 -12.75 49.48 7.10
N PRO A 158 -11.92 50.12 6.28
CA PRO A 158 -11.68 51.56 6.43
C PRO A 158 -12.94 52.33 6.04
N MET A 159 -13.39 53.20 6.97
CA MET A 159 -14.46 54.18 6.76
C MET A 159 -13.98 55.35 5.89
#